data_AF-A0A435TMG9-F1
#
_entry.id   AF-A0A435TMG9-F1
#
_cell.length_a   1.000
_cell.length_b   1.000
_cell.length_c   1.000
_cell.angle_alpha   90.00
_cell.angle_beta   90.00
_cell.angle_gamma   90.00
#
_symmetry.space_group_name_H-M   'P 1'
#
loop_
_entity.id
_entity.type
_entity.pdbx_description
1 polymer ?
#
loop_
_entity_poly.entity_id
_entity_poly.type
_entity_poly.pdbx_seq_one_letter_code
_entity_poly.pdbx_strand_id
1 'polypeptide(L)'
;AKQNPNAPQMQQNGQELRQSDIDRMMDQIENLAKSGDRDKAQQLLSQLQDMMNNLQADRQQQGGQQDSEMRQQMDKLGEILRRQQEMMNDTFRMDQMQRGERQRGQNRDEQLGEGGQDEDRPGVGEDRDPLARQKPMTPQEFADALKQLQQGQGQLQSDLEQLKKGLEGMGMEPNEGFGEAGKSMGNAEQALGEGEGDAAVGHQGRALEALRKGAKDMMKQMQAMQGDQGGGEEGGRQQNADRDPLGRPRASQGPDFGDSVKVPDEIDVQRARQILEAIRKRLGNALSPDIERSYLERLLELK
;
A
#
# COMPACT_ATOMS: atom_id res chain seq x y z
N ALA A 1 0.13 61.26 39.08
CA ALA A 1 1.46 60.60 39.10
C ALA A 1 1.35 59.40 40.03
N LYS A 2 1.66 58.16 39.66
CA LYS A 2 2.84 57.70 38.93
C LYS A 2 2.51 56.47 38.08
N GLN A 3 2.89 56.54 36.80
CA GLN A 3 3.01 55.40 35.89
C GLN A 3 4.17 54.52 36.34
N ASN A 4 4.05 53.21 36.15
CA ASN A 4 5.14 52.27 36.24
C ASN A 4 5.52 51.85 34.81
N PRO A 5 6.60 52.38 34.21
CA PRO A 5 7.02 52.05 32.85
C PRO A 5 8.21 51.09 32.90
N ASN A 6 7.94 49.79 32.95
CA ASN A 6 8.84 48.75 32.43
C ASN A 6 8.24 47.36 32.69
N ALA A 7 7.53 46.85 31.70
CA ALA A 7 7.50 45.41 31.47
C ALA A 7 8.32 45.18 30.19
N PRO A 8 9.45 44.44 30.24
CA PRO A 8 10.09 44.01 29.01
C PRO A 8 9.09 43.16 28.23
N GLN A 9 8.70 43.62 27.04
CA GLN A 9 8.04 42.79 26.06
C GLN A 9 8.99 41.63 25.75
N MET A 10 8.71 40.46 26.30
CA MET A 10 9.28 39.23 25.75
C MET A 10 8.68 39.08 24.36
N GLN A 11 9.42 39.53 23.34
CA GLN A 11 9.26 39.03 21.98
C GLN A 11 9.55 37.54 22.03
N GLN A 12 8.50 36.73 22.19
CA GLN A 12 8.54 35.31 21.90
C GLN A 12 8.66 35.17 20.38
N ASN A 13 9.88 35.36 19.87
CA ASN A 13 10.29 34.78 18.61
C ASN A 13 10.49 33.29 18.87
N GLY A 14 9.38 32.55 19.02
CA GLY A 14 9.39 31.12 18.79
C GLY A 14 9.67 30.94 17.31
N GLN A 15 10.93 30.71 16.96
CA GLN A 15 11.30 30.35 15.60
C GLN A 15 10.72 28.97 15.33
N GLU A 16 9.47 28.91 14.89
CA GLU A 16 8.88 27.71 14.31
C GLU A 16 9.78 27.29 13.16
N LEU A 17 10.42 26.13 13.33
CA LEU A 17 11.32 25.61 12.32
C LEU A 17 10.49 25.25 11.09
N ARG A 18 10.66 26.01 10.00
CA ARG A 18 9.87 25.80 8.78
C ARG A 18 10.51 24.69 7.96
N GLN A 19 9.70 23.96 7.19
CA GLN A 19 10.19 22.89 6.31
C GLN A 19 11.29 23.41 5.35
N SER A 20 11.16 24.66 4.90
CA SER A 20 12.15 25.38 4.10
C SER A 20 13.51 25.63 4.79
N ASP A 21 13.58 25.58 6.12
CA ASP A 21 14.83 25.75 6.86
C ASP A 21 15.59 24.42 6.97
N ILE A 22 14.86 23.31 7.04
CA ILE A 22 15.42 21.95 7.00
C ILE A 22 16.04 21.68 5.63
N ASP A 23 15.33 22.01 4.55
CA ASP A 23 15.82 21.81 3.18
C ASP A 23 17.12 22.57 2.93
N ARG A 24 17.20 23.82 3.38
CA ARG A 24 18.42 24.63 3.27
C ARG A 24 19.59 24.06 4.06
N MET A 25 19.34 23.47 5.23
CA MET A 25 20.39 22.80 6.01
C MET A 25 20.86 21.51 5.33
N MET A 26 19.95 20.76 4.70
CA MET A 26 20.31 19.56 3.92
C MET A 26 21.17 19.91 2.71
N ASP A 27 20.83 20.97 1.98
CA ASP A 27 21.65 21.47 0.86
C ASP A 27 23.04 21.91 1.32
N GLN A 28 23.14 22.54 2.49
CA GLN A 28 24.42 22.93 3.09
C GLN A 28 25.25 21.71 3.51
N ILE A 29 24.63 20.69 4.12
CA ILE A 29 25.27 19.42 4.47
C ILE A 29 25.78 18.72 3.22
N GLU A 30 24.98 18.68 2.15
CA GLU A 30 25.37 18.07 0.88
C GLU A 30 26.57 18.78 0.26
N ASN A 31 26.58 20.11 0.26
CA ASN A 31 27.70 20.90 -0.26
C ASN A 31 28.98 20.74 0.58
N LEU A 32 28.87 20.66 1.90
CA LEU A 32 30.01 20.43 2.81
C LEU A 32 30.54 18.99 2.69
N ALA A 33 29.66 18.02 2.48
CA ALA A 33 30.06 16.65 2.20
C ALA A 33 30.79 16.52 0.86
N LYS A 34 30.33 17.26 -0.18
CA LYS A 34 30.98 17.33 -1.50
C LYS A 34 32.31 18.09 -1.48
N SER A 35 32.45 19.14 -0.66
CA SER A 35 33.69 19.91 -0.54
C SER A 35 34.78 19.20 0.27
N GLY A 36 34.43 18.09 0.95
CA GLY A 36 35.36 17.35 1.80
C GLY A 36 35.38 17.82 3.26
N ASP A 37 34.55 18.80 3.62
CA ASP A 37 34.38 19.33 4.98
C ASP A 37 33.49 18.41 5.85
N ARG A 38 33.87 17.14 5.95
CA ARG A 38 33.08 16.09 6.62
C ARG A 38 32.82 16.40 8.09
N ASP A 39 33.78 16.99 8.79
CA ASP A 39 33.66 17.31 10.22
C ASP A 39 32.55 18.33 10.48
N LYS A 40 32.40 19.34 9.59
CA LYS A 40 31.35 20.36 9.70
C LYS A 40 29.99 19.80 9.30
N ALA A 41 29.95 18.93 8.29
CA ALA A 41 28.73 18.23 7.92
C ALA A 41 28.22 17.35 9.07
N GLN A 42 29.11 16.67 9.79
CA GLN A 42 28.76 15.88 10.98
C GLN A 42 28.18 16.73 12.11
N GLN A 43 28.74 17.91 12.36
CA GLN A 43 28.21 18.84 13.38
C GLN A 43 26.79 19.33 13.05
N LEU A 44 26.54 19.67 11.77
CA LEU A 44 25.22 20.09 11.32
C LEU A 44 24.20 18.94 11.38
N LEU A 45 24.61 17.71 11.08
CA LEU A 45 23.76 16.54 11.21
C LEU A 45 23.37 16.27 12.66
N SER A 46 24.31 16.40 13.62
CA SER A 46 23.96 16.26 15.05
C SER A 46 22.98 17.33 15.51
N GLN A 47 23.18 18.57 15.07
CA GLN A 47 22.27 19.68 15.42
C GLN A 47 20.87 19.49 14.82
N LEU A 48 20.80 18.98 13.59
CA LEU A 48 19.53 18.62 12.94
C LEU A 48 18.84 17.47 13.67
N GLN A 49 19.58 16.45 14.09
CA GLN A 49 19.06 15.32 14.83
C GLN A 49 18.50 15.74 16.19
N ASP A 50 19.20 16.58 16.94
CA ASP A 50 18.72 17.12 18.22
C ASP A 50 17.44 17.93 18.05
N MET A 51 17.37 18.70 16.98
CA MET A 51 16.20 19.49 16.62
C MET A 51 15.02 18.62 16.22
N MET A 52 15.25 17.54 15.45
CA MET A 52 14.22 16.56 15.09
C MET A 52 13.73 15.77 16.32
N ASN A 53 14.63 15.36 17.21
CA ASN A 53 14.29 14.65 18.45
C ASN A 53 13.43 15.54 19.37
N ASN A 54 13.79 16.82 19.51
CA ASN A 54 13.02 17.78 20.29
C ASN A 54 11.69 18.13 19.63
N LEU A 55 11.64 18.27 18.29
CA LEU A 55 10.40 18.54 17.55
C LEU A 55 9.44 17.35 17.61
N GLN A 56 9.96 16.12 17.58
CA GLN A 56 9.17 14.90 17.71
C GLN A 56 8.65 14.71 19.15
N ALA A 57 9.44 15.11 20.15
CA ALA A 57 9.03 15.13 21.55
C ALA A 57 7.98 16.21 21.85
N ASP A 58 8.09 17.39 21.23
CA ASP A 58 7.15 18.51 21.41
C ASP A 58 5.83 18.28 20.64
N ARG A 59 5.88 17.61 19.47
CA ARG A 59 4.69 17.09 18.76
C ARG A 59 3.88 16.08 19.58
N GLN A 60 4.54 15.35 20.48
CA GLN A 60 3.88 14.38 21.35
C GLN A 60 3.17 15.07 22.54
N GLN A 61 3.44 16.35 22.80
CA GLN A 61 2.86 17.11 23.91
C GLN A 61 1.78 18.13 23.46
N GLN A 62 1.74 18.49 22.17
CA GLN A 62 0.73 19.41 21.59
C GLN A 62 -0.36 18.75 20.71
N GLY A 63 -0.24 17.45 20.39
CA GLY A 63 -1.33 16.68 19.77
C GLY A 63 -2.33 16.24 20.84
N GLY A 64 -3.52 16.83 20.85
CA GLY A 64 -4.56 16.57 21.86
C GLY A 64 -4.88 15.07 22.03
N GLN A 65 -5.39 14.70 23.21
CA GLN A 65 -5.77 13.33 23.58
C GLN A 65 -6.54 12.57 22.50
N GLN A 66 -7.29 13.29 21.66
CA GLN A 66 -8.06 12.79 20.52
C GLN A 66 -7.20 12.19 19.39
N ASP A 67 -5.99 12.71 19.14
CA ASP A 67 -5.07 12.18 18.11
C ASP A 67 -4.46 10.84 18.56
N SER A 68 -4.25 10.68 19.87
CA SER A 68 -3.75 9.44 20.48
C SER A 68 -4.77 8.30 20.38
N GLU A 69 -6.04 8.57 20.65
CA GLU A 69 -7.12 7.57 20.53
C GLU A 69 -7.34 7.14 19.08
N MET A 70 -7.26 8.09 18.14
CA MET A 70 -7.41 7.79 16.72
C MET A 70 -6.26 6.92 16.17
N ARG A 71 -5.03 7.20 16.61
CA ARG A 71 -3.86 6.37 16.26
C ARG A 71 -4.03 4.93 16.74
N GLN A 72 -4.54 4.72 17.95
CA GLN A 72 -4.82 3.38 18.46
C GLN A 72 -5.87 2.64 17.62
N GLN A 73 -6.89 3.33 17.10
CA GLN A 73 -7.86 2.70 16.20
C GLN A 73 -7.24 2.34 14.84
N MET A 74 -6.37 3.19 14.30
CA MET A 74 -5.61 2.89 13.07
C MET A 74 -4.71 1.66 13.26
N ASP A 75 -4.04 1.55 14.41
CA ASP A 75 -3.20 0.41 14.74
C ASP A 75 -4.04 -0.88 14.81
N LYS A 76 -5.20 -0.85 15.47
CA LYS A 76 -6.15 -1.98 15.51
C LYS A 76 -6.64 -2.37 14.12
N LEU A 77 -6.98 -1.40 13.28
CA LEU A 77 -7.38 -1.66 11.89
C LEU A 77 -6.26 -2.34 11.09
N GLY A 78 -5.01 -1.88 11.27
CA GLY A 78 -3.84 -2.51 10.67
C GLY A 78 -3.63 -3.95 11.14
N GLU A 79 -3.88 -4.22 12.43
CA GLU A 79 -3.81 -5.56 13.01
C GLU A 79 -4.90 -6.49 12.44
N ILE A 80 -6.15 -6.02 12.34
CA ILE A 80 -7.26 -6.76 11.74
C ILE A 80 -6.94 -7.10 10.27
N LEU A 81 -6.47 -6.12 9.49
CA LEU A 81 -6.10 -6.31 8.08
C LEU A 81 -5.02 -7.39 7.91
N ARG A 82 -3.97 -7.33 8.75
CA ARG A 82 -2.87 -8.31 8.72
C ARG A 82 -3.36 -9.70 9.08
N ARG A 83 -4.09 -9.84 10.19
CA ARG A 83 -4.64 -11.12 10.64
C ARG A 83 -5.63 -11.71 9.64
N GLN A 84 -6.48 -10.87 9.01
CA GLN A 84 -7.42 -11.33 7.99
C GLN A 84 -6.70 -11.88 6.76
N GLN A 85 -5.59 -11.28 6.36
CA GLN A 85 -4.78 -11.75 5.24
C GLN A 85 -4.05 -13.07 5.58
N GLU A 86 -3.46 -13.17 6.77
CA GLU A 86 -2.82 -14.40 7.27
C GLU A 86 -3.83 -15.55 7.29
N MET A 87 -5.00 -15.33 7.88
CA MET A 87 -6.07 -16.32 7.96
C MET A 87 -6.62 -16.72 6.59
N MET A 88 -6.74 -15.78 5.65
CA MET A 88 -7.13 -16.09 4.27
C MET A 88 -6.11 -17.00 3.60
N ASN A 89 -4.81 -16.74 3.79
CA ASN A 89 -3.74 -17.58 3.26
C ASN A 89 -3.76 -18.98 3.89
N ASP A 90 -3.98 -19.06 5.20
CA ASP A 90 -4.08 -20.34 5.91
C ASP A 90 -5.29 -21.15 5.45
N THR A 91 -6.45 -20.49 5.29
CA THR A 91 -7.68 -21.11 4.76
C THR A 91 -7.46 -21.60 3.33
N PHE A 92 -6.81 -20.80 2.48
CA PHE A 92 -6.49 -21.18 1.10
C PHE A 92 -5.54 -22.38 1.05
N ARG A 93 -4.49 -22.38 1.88
CA ARG A 93 -3.56 -23.51 1.99
C ARG A 93 -4.29 -24.77 2.46
N MET A 94 -5.22 -24.61 3.41
CA MET A 94 -6.05 -25.69 3.92
C MET A 94 -6.91 -26.31 2.83
N ASP A 95 -7.60 -25.47 2.05
CA ASP A 95 -8.43 -25.90 0.93
C ASP A 95 -7.62 -26.62 -0.15
N GLN A 96 -6.43 -26.08 -0.47
CA GLN A 96 -5.53 -26.68 -1.45
C GLN A 96 -5.06 -28.08 -1.03
N MET A 97 -4.76 -28.27 0.26
CA MET A 97 -4.41 -29.58 0.80
C MET A 97 -5.58 -30.57 0.66
N GLN A 98 -6.81 -30.15 0.99
CA GLN A 98 -7.99 -30.99 0.88
C GLN A 98 -8.28 -31.40 -0.58
N ARG A 99 -8.17 -30.46 -1.52
CA ARG A 99 -8.33 -30.75 -2.96
C ARG A 99 -7.26 -31.71 -3.47
N GLY A 100 -6.02 -31.54 -3.03
CA GLY A 100 -4.92 -32.45 -3.37
C GLY A 100 -5.14 -33.88 -2.87
N GLU A 101 -5.71 -34.05 -1.67
CA GLU A 101 -6.04 -35.36 -1.11
C GLU A 101 -7.19 -36.04 -1.85
N ARG A 102 -8.25 -35.30 -2.21
CA ARG A 102 -9.38 -35.84 -3.00
C ARG A 102 -8.92 -36.35 -4.37
N GLN A 103 -8.02 -35.63 -5.05
CA GLN A 103 -7.46 -36.04 -6.34
C GLN A 103 -6.52 -37.24 -6.22
N ARG A 104 -5.82 -37.40 -5.09
CA ARG A 104 -4.93 -38.54 -4.85
C ARG A 104 -5.67 -39.82 -4.44
N GLY A 105 -6.83 -39.68 -3.80
CA GLY A 105 -7.73 -40.80 -3.49
C GLY A 105 -8.36 -41.41 -4.75
N GLN A 106 -8.87 -40.58 -5.67
CA GLN A 106 -9.51 -41.06 -6.91
C GLN A 106 -8.54 -41.83 -7.83
N ASN A 107 -7.27 -41.43 -7.89
CA ASN A 107 -6.27 -42.13 -8.71
C ASN A 107 -5.74 -43.45 -8.10
N ARG A 108 -6.13 -43.80 -6.86
CA ARG A 108 -5.70 -45.06 -6.23
C ARG A 108 -6.72 -46.19 -6.40
N ASP A 109 -8.01 -45.86 -6.50
CA ASP A 109 -9.07 -46.85 -6.70
C ASP A 109 -9.18 -47.34 -8.16
N GLU A 110 -8.66 -46.59 -9.15
CA GLU A 110 -8.63 -47.03 -10.57
C GLU A 110 -7.44 -47.93 -10.94
N GLN A 111 -6.51 -48.22 -10.03
CA GLN A 111 -5.34 -49.09 -10.31
C GLN A 111 -5.27 -50.36 -9.45
N LEU A 112 -6.31 -50.67 -8.68
CA LEU A 112 -6.42 -51.92 -7.90
C LEU A 112 -7.39 -52.94 -8.53
N GLY A 113 -7.77 -52.73 -9.78
CA GLY A 113 -8.81 -53.50 -10.47
C GLY A 113 -8.47 -53.97 -11.88
N GLU A 114 -7.26 -54.45 -12.17
CA GLU A 114 -7.08 -55.52 -13.17
C GLU A 114 -5.65 -56.08 -13.10
N GLY A 115 -5.54 -57.40 -13.09
CA GLY A 115 -4.24 -58.07 -13.10
C GLY A 115 -3.53 -57.89 -14.44
N GLY A 116 -2.20 -57.81 -14.40
CA GLY A 116 -1.38 -57.87 -15.60
C GLY A 116 0.07 -57.55 -15.28
N GLN A 117 0.93 -58.57 -15.40
CA GLN A 117 2.39 -58.43 -15.42
C GLN A 117 2.79 -57.36 -16.42
N ASP A 118 3.71 -56.46 -16.07
CA ASP A 118 4.72 -56.01 -17.02
C ASP A 118 5.90 -55.31 -16.33
N GLU A 119 7.05 -55.53 -16.96
CA GLU A 119 8.43 -55.36 -16.51
C GLU A 119 8.95 -53.92 -16.53
N ASP A 120 10.01 -53.71 -15.74
CA ASP A 120 11.13 -52.77 -15.94
C ASP A 120 10.91 -51.50 -16.78
N ARG A 121 10.79 -50.37 -16.08
CA ARG A 121 11.26 -49.06 -16.58
C ARG A 121 11.79 -48.19 -15.43
N PRO A 122 13.11 -47.91 -15.35
CA PRO A 122 13.64 -46.88 -14.46
C PRO A 122 13.44 -45.51 -15.14
N GLY A 123 12.36 -44.82 -14.77
CA GLY A 123 12.11 -43.43 -15.16
C GLY A 123 12.87 -42.47 -14.25
N VAL A 124 13.93 -41.85 -14.78
CA VAL A 124 14.59 -40.66 -14.24
C VAL A 124 13.83 -39.41 -14.73
N GLY A 125 13.67 -38.42 -13.84
CA GLY A 125 12.94 -37.16 -14.02
C GLY A 125 12.33 -36.75 -12.68
N GLU A 126 13.11 -36.36 -11.67
CA GLU A 126 13.70 -35.02 -11.51
C GLU A 126 12.61 -33.96 -11.21
N ASP A 127 12.80 -33.27 -10.07
CA ASP A 127 11.97 -32.19 -9.53
C ASP A 127 10.59 -32.54 -8.95
N ARG A 128 10.57 -33.42 -7.92
CA ARG A 128 9.48 -33.40 -6.93
C ARG A 128 9.60 -32.11 -6.10
N ASP A 129 8.77 -31.16 -6.46
CA ASP A 129 8.37 -29.98 -5.70
C ASP A 129 8.56 -30.15 -4.18
N PRO A 130 9.33 -29.27 -3.50
CA PRO A 130 9.55 -29.36 -2.05
C PRO A 130 8.27 -29.27 -1.20
N LEU A 131 7.12 -28.92 -1.78
CA LEU A 131 5.81 -29.03 -1.12
C LEU A 131 5.30 -30.47 -0.94
N ALA A 132 5.83 -31.46 -1.67
CA ALA A 132 5.40 -32.86 -1.60
C ALA A 132 5.79 -33.61 -0.31
N ARG A 133 6.46 -32.93 0.64
CA ARG A 133 6.94 -33.51 1.90
C ARG A 133 6.12 -33.11 3.14
N GLN A 134 4.99 -32.42 2.95
CA GLN A 134 4.04 -32.24 4.05
C GLN A 134 3.30 -33.57 4.24
N LYS A 135 3.40 -34.13 5.45
CA LYS A 135 2.62 -35.31 5.82
C LYS A 135 1.14 -34.97 5.62
N PRO A 136 0.34 -35.84 4.97
CA PRO A 136 -1.09 -35.64 4.90
C PRO A 136 -1.62 -35.51 6.33
N MET A 137 -2.41 -34.47 6.55
CA MET A 137 -3.00 -34.17 7.85
C MET A 137 -4.09 -35.20 8.13
N THR A 138 -4.23 -35.67 9.36
CA THR A 138 -5.32 -36.60 9.68
C THR A 138 -6.68 -35.86 9.59
N PRO A 139 -7.79 -36.56 9.32
CA PRO A 139 -9.12 -35.94 9.29
C PRO A 139 -9.48 -35.20 10.60
N GLN A 140 -8.94 -35.66 11.72
CA GLN A 140 -9.16 -35.05 13.02
C GLN A 140 -8.36 -33.75 13.19
N GLU A 141 -7.08 -33.77 12.82
CA GLU A 141 -6.25 -32.55 12.77
C GLU A 141 -6.83 -31.51 11.77
N PHE A 142 -7.41 -31.96 10.66
CA PHE A 142 -8.08 -31.10 9.69
C PHE A 142 -9.29 -30.37 10.30
N ALA A 143 -10.15 -31.11 10.99
CA ALA A 143 -11.31 -30.54 11.67
C ALA A 143 -10.90 -29.56 12.78
N ASP A 144 -9.85 -29.88 13.54
CA ASP A 144 -9.32 -28.98 14.57
C ASP A 144 -8.73 -27.70 13.96
N ALA A 145 -8.02 -27.80 12.84
CA ALA A 145 -7.48 -26.64 12.12
C ALA A 145 -8.60 -25.73 11.58
N LEU A 146 -9.65 -26.30 10.96
CA LEU A 146 -10.82 -25.52 10.53
C LEU A 146 -11.51 -24.82 11.69
N LYS A 147 -11.64 -25.50 12.83
CA LYS A 147 -12.23 -24.91 14.04
C LYS A 147 -11.39 -23.74 14.56
N GLN A 148 -10.06 -23.83 14.50
CA GLN A 148 -9.18 -22.71 14.86
C GLN A 148 -9.34 -21.54 13.89
N LEU A 149 -9.40 -21.80 12.58
CA LEU A 149 -9.64 -20.77 11.57
C LEU A 149 -11.01 -20.08 11.79
N GLN A 150 -12.05 -20.86 12.05
CA GLN A 150 -13.39 -20.35 12.36
C GLN A 150 -13.36 -19.43 13.60
N GLN A 151 -12.76 -19.89 14.70
CA GLN A 151 -12.64 -19.09 15.91
C GLN A 151 -11.85 -17.80 15.68
N GLY A 152 -10.76 -17.88 14.92
CA GLY A 152 -10.02 -16.70 14.51
C GLY A 152 -10.89 -15.72 13.73
N GLN A 153 -11.69 -16.22 12.78
CA GLN A 153 -12.53 -15.38 11.93
C GLN A 153 -13.61 -14.64 12.75
N GLY A 154 -14.23 -15.32 13.71
CA GLY A 154 -15.19 -14.70 14.64
C GLY A 154 -14.55 -13.67 15.58
N GLN A 155 -13.29 -13.91 15.99
CA GLN A 155 -12.53 -12.92 16.76
C GLN A 155 -12.27 -11.66 15.93
N LEU A 156 -11.87 -11.80 14.66
CA LEU A 156 -11.66 -10.65 13.77
C LEU A 156 -12.93 -9.86 13.53
N GLN A 157 -14.07 -10.53 13.39
CA GLN A 157 -15.36 -9.87 13.29
C GLN A 157 -15.67 -9.07 14.56
N SER A 158 -15.41 -9.65 15.73
CA SER A 158 -15.60 -8.99 17.03
C SER A 158 -14.67 -7.78 17.20
N ASP A 159 -13.40 -7.90 16.82
CA ASP A 159 -12.41 -6.82 16.84
C ASP A 159 -12.86 -5.65 15.93
N LEU A 160 -13.38 -5.98 14.74
CA LEU A 160 -13.92 -4.98 13.81
C LEU A 160 -15.16 -4.29 14.39
N GLU A 161 -16.04 -5.01 15.07
CA GLU A 161 -17.22 -4.41 15.73
C GLU A 161 -16.80 -3.46 16.86
N GLN A 162 -15.78 -3.84 17.65
CA GLN A 162 -15.22 -2.98 18.69
C GLN A 162 -14.57 -1.73 18.10
N LEU A 163 -13.82 -1.87 16.99
CA LEU A 163 -13.26 -0.75 16.25
C LEU A 163 -14.37 0.21 15.81
N LYS A 164 -15.43 -0.31 15.17
CA LYS A 164 -16.59 0.50 14.74
C LYS A 164 -17.22 1.27 15.91
N LYS A 165 -17.49 0.61 17.03
CA LYS A 165 -18.05 1.24 18.23
C LYS A 165 -17.11 2.31 18.80
N GLY A 166 -15.80 2.08 18.75
CA GLY A 166 -14.79 3.06 19.15
C GLY A 166 -14.80 4.30 18.26
N LEU A 167 -14.95 4.11 16.94
CA LEU A 167 -15.06 5.20 15.97
C LEU A 167 -16.35 6.01 16.18
N GLU A 168 -17.49 5.32 16.35
CA GLU A 168 -18.78 5.95 16.67
C GLU A 168 -18.72 6.77 17.97
N GLY A 169 -18.05 6.25 19.01
CA GLY A 169 -17.84 6.95 20.28
C GLY A 169 -17.01 8.23 20.17
N MET A 170 -16.15 8.33 19.15
CA MET A 170 -15.37 9.54 18.84
C MET A 170 -16.12 10.51 17.91
N GLY A 171 -17.40 10.26 17.61
CA GLY A 171 -18.21 11.09 16.72
C GLY A 171 -17.87 10.92 15.24
N MET A 172 -17.15 9.86 14.86
CA MET A 172 -16.95 9.49 13.47
C MET A 172 -18.08 8.60 12.98
N GLU A 173 -18.55 8.87 11.77
CA GLU A 173 -19.58 8.05 11.14
C GLU A 173 -19.00 6.68 10.73
N PRO A 174 -19.68 5.58 11.10
CA PRO A 174 -19.28 4.25 10.68
C PRO A 174 -19.44 4.14 9.16
N ASN A 175 -18.33 3.96 8.44
CA ASN A 175 -18.38 3.80 6.99
C ASN A 175 -19.02 2.47 6.57
N GLU A 176 -19.61 2.47 5.37
CA GLU A 176 -20.22 1.28 4.77
C GLU A 176 -19.22 0.12 4.64
N GLY A 177 -17.95 0.42 4.35
CA GLY A 177 -16.89 -0.58 4.16
C GLY A 177 -16.67 -1.46 5.39
N PHE A 178 -16.67 -0.91 6.60
CA PHE A 178 -16.57 -1.71 7.83
C PHE A 178 -17.84 -2.53 8.10
N GLY A 179 -19.01 -2.05 7.67
CA GLY A 179 -20.25 -2.82 7.73
C GLY A 179 -20.25 -4.02 6.78
N GLU A 180 -19.82 -3.82 5.54
CA GLU A 180 -19.66 -4.87 4.53
C GLU A 180 -18.61 -5.90 4.96
N ALA A 181 -17.47 -5.42 5.47
CA ALA A 181 -16.41 -6.27 5.99
C ALA A 181 -16.92 -7.20 7.11
N GLY A 182 -17.64 -6.68 8.10
CA GLY A 182 -18.18 -7.49 9.19
C GLY A 182 -19.17 -8.55 8.72
N LYS A 183 -20.03 -8.22 7.74
CA LYS A 183 -20.93 -9.21 7.12
C LYS A 183 -20.16 -10.29 6.37
N SER A 184 -19.15 -9.92 5.59
CA SER A 184 -18.32 -10.87 4.85
C SER A 184 -17.51 -11.77 5.79
N MET A 185 -16.98 -11.24 6.89
CA MET A 185 -16.30 -12.02 7.93
C MET A 185 -17.23 -13.05 8.58
N GLY A 186 -18.46 -12.68 8.92
CA GLY A 186 -19.43 -13.64 9.49
C GLY A 186 -19.82 -14.75 8.53
N ASN A 187 -19.94 -14.44 7.23
CA ASN A 187 -20.15 -15.47 6.21
C ASN A 187 -18.93 -16.39 6.06
N ALA A 188 -17.72 -15.84 6.19
CA ALA A 188 -16.50 -16.65 6.19
C ALA A 188 -16.45 -17.58 7.42
N GLU A 189 -16.81 -17.09 8.60
CA GLU A 189 -16.90 -17.90 9.82
C GLU A 189 -17.88 -19.05 9.66
N GLN A 190 -19.07 -18.78 9.09
CA GLN A 190 -20.06 -19.82 8.80
C GLN A 190 -19.51 -20.87 7.83
N ALA A 191 -18.94 -20.43 6.70
CA ALA A 191 -18.37 -21.33 5.69
C ALA A 191 -17.22 -22.19 6.27
N LEU A 192 -16.37 -21.62 7.12
CA LEU A 192 -15.33 -22.38 7.84
C LEU A 192 -15.94 -23.44 8.77
N GLY A 193 -17.03 -23.11 9.46
CA GLY A 193 -17.76 -24.05 10.32
C GLY A 193 -18.45 -25.19 9.55
N GLU A 194 -18.87 -24.92 8.31
CA GLU A 194 -19.46 -25.91 7.40
C GLU A 194 -18.40 -26.74 6.64
N GLY A 195 -17.11 -26.38 6.79
CA GLY A 195 -16.00 -27.03 6.09
C GLY A 195 -15.84 -26.61 4.63
N GLU A 196 -16.49 -25.52 4.23
CA GLU A 196 -16.45 -24.95 2.89
C GLU A 196 -15.26 -23.97 2.75
N GLY A 197 -14.04 -24.52 2.71
CA GLY A 197 -12.79 -23.73 2.61
C GLY A 197 -12.78 -22.75 1.43
N ASP A 198 -13.17 -23.21 0.25
CA ASP A 198 -13.33 -22.37 -0.95
C ASP A 198 -14.26 -21.16 -0.76
N ALA A 199 -15.45 -21.41 -0.20
CA ALA A 199 -16.43 -20.36 0.04
C ALA A 199 -15.90 -19.37 1.09
N ALA A 200 -15.27 -19.90 2.15
CA ALA A 200 -14.63 -19.10 3.19
C ALA A 200 -13.57 -18.16 2.60
N VAL A 201 -12.64 -18.63 1.76
CA VAL A 201 -11.63 -17.78 1.10
C VAL A 201 -12.29 -16.66 0.29
N GLY A 202 -13.37 -16.95 -0.44
CA GLY A 202 -14.11 -15.94 -1.19
C GLY A 202 -14.80 -14.89 -0.31
N HIS A 203 -15.30 -15.28 0.86
CA HIS A 203 -15.85 -14.36 1.86
C HIS A 203 -14.76 -13.52 2.55
N GLN A 204 -13.62 -14.13 2.89
CA GLN A 204 -12.44 -13.46 3.46
C GLN A 204 -11.84 -12.42 2.51
N GLY A 205 -11.78 -12.72 1.21
CA GLY A 205 -11.33 -11.76 0.18
C GLY A 205 -12.23 -10.53 0.10
N ARG A 206 -13.55 -10.73 0.09
CA ARG A 206 -14.54 -9.62 0.14
C ARG A 206 -14.41 -8.80 1.43
N ALA A 207 -14.21 -9.46 2.57
CA ALA A 207 -13.96 -8.77 3.83
C ALA A 207 -12.70 -7.89 3.76
N LEU A 208 -11.59 -8.42 3.22
CA LEU A 208 -10.34 -7.68 3.08
C LEU A 208 -10.47 -6.45 2.16
N GLU A 209 -11.19 -6.59 1.04
CA GLU A 209 -11.49 -5.48 0.13
C GLU A 209 -12.34 -4.40 0.82
N ALA A 210 -13.40 -4.81 1.52
CA ALA A 210 -14.28 -3.91 2.25
C ALA A 210 -13.56 -3.19 3.41
N LEU A 211 -12.66 -3.88 4.13
CA LEU A 211 -11.79 -3.27 5.13
C LEU A 211 -10.88 -2.20 4.53
N ARG A 212 -10.26 -2.47 3.36
CA ARG A 212 -9.41 -1.49 2.66
C ARG A 212 -10.21 -0.27 2.19
N LYS A 213 -11.43 -0.49 1.71
CA LYS A 213 -12.36 0.59 1.35
C LYS A 213 -12.71 1.43 2.58
N GLY A 214 -13.10 0.79 3.68
CA GLY A 214 -13.39 1.47 4.95
C GLY A 214 -12.19 2.26 5.49
N ALA A 215 -10.99 1.69 5.43
CA ALA A 215 -9.74 2.38 5.82
C ALA A 215 -9.50 3.64 4.97
N LYS A 216 -9.70 3.53 3.65
CA LYS A 216 -9.53 4.66 2.72
C LYS A 216 -10.56 5.77 2.99
N ASP A 217 -11.82 5.41 3.24
CA ASP A 217 -12.87 6.38 3.51
C ASP A 217 -12.67 7.06 4.87
N MET A 218 -12.19 6.33 5.87
CA MET A 218 -11.76 6.89 7.14
C MET A 218 -10.61 7.89 6.99
N MET A 219 -9.60 7.57 6.16
CA MET A 219 -8.51 8.52 5.87
C MET A 219 -9.00 9.78 5.16
N LYS A 220 -9.95 9.67 4.22
CA LYS A 220 -10.55 10.84 3.56
C LYS A 220 -11.31 11.71 4.57
N GLN A 221 -12.08 11.09 5.47
CA GLN A 221 -12.82 11.81 6.51
C GLN A 221 -11.87 12.53 7.47
N MET A 222 -10.78 11.86 7.87
CA MET A 222 -9.74 12.49 8.68
C MET A 222 -9.09 13.66 7.95
N GLN A 223 -8.77 13.52 6.67
CA GLN A 223 -8.20 14.61 5.87
C GLN A 223 -9.17 15.79 5.74
N ALA A 224 -10.48 15.51 5.65
CA ALA A 224 -11.52 16.54 5.65
C ALA A 224 -11.63 17.26 7.02
N MET A 225 -11.55 16.52 8.13
CA MET A 225 -11.58 17.10 9.48
C MET A 225 -10.32 17.89 9.83
N GLN A 226 -9.14 17.42 9.41
CA GLN A 226 -7.86 18.12 9.62
C GLN A 226 -7.73 19.36 8.73
N GLY A 227 -8.34 19.34 7.53
CA GLY A 227 -8.47 20.51 6.68
C GLY A 227 -9.32 21.65 7.27
N ASP A 228 -10.17 21.35 8.26
CA ASP A 228 -11.05 22.31 8.92
C ASP A 228 -10.44 22.86 10.25
N GLN A 229 -9.62 22.08 10.95
CA GLN A 229 -8.94 22.49 12.21
C GLN A 229 -7.53 23.08 12.03
N GLY A 230 -6.97 23.06 10.82
CA GLY A 230 -5.87 23.94 10.41
C GLY A 230 -6.34 25.33 9.94
N GLY A 231 -7.62 25.66 10.15
CA GLY A 231 -8.27 26.91 9.79
C GLY A 231 -7.95 28.08 10.73
N GLY A 232 -6.69 28.24 11.11
CA GLY A 232 -6.14 29.52 11.54
C GLY A 232 -5.47 30.18 10.34
N GLU A 233 -6.26 30.89 9.53
CA GLU A 233 -5.77 31.94 8.63
C GLU A 233 -4.76 31.64 7.50
N GLU A 234 -4.50 30.40 7.06
CA GLU A 234 -3.57 30.22 5.92
C GLU A 234 -3.89 29.02 5.01
N GLY A 235 -4.82 29.21 4.06
CA GLY A 235 -5.09 28.19 3.03
C GLY A 235 -5.80 28.67 1.77
N GLY A 236 -6.28 29.93 1.73
CA GLY A 236 -7.00 30.50 0.59
C GLY A 236 -6.16 31.38 -0.35
N ARG A 237 -4.82 31.34 -0.27
CA ARG A 237 -3.97 32.30 -1.00
C ARG A 237 -2.75 31.72 -1.72
N GLN A 238 -2.77 30.47 -2.16
CA GLN A 238 -1.73 29.96 -3.07
C GLN A 238 -2.17 29.91 -4.54
N GLN A 239 -2.85 30.96 -5.03
CA GLN A 239 -3.08 31.18 -6.47
C GLN A 239 -2.76 32.62 -6.93
N ASN A 240 -2.29 33.49 -6.02
CA ASN A 240 -2.11 34.92 -6.31
C ASN A 240 -0.72 35.49 -5.96
N ALA A 241 0.26 34.69 -5.57
CA ALA A 241 1.61 35.20 -5.28
C ALA A 241 2.42 35.51 -6.56
N ASP A 242 2.01 34.98 -7.72
CA ASP A 242 2.75 35.11 -8.98
C ASP A 242 2.13 36.10 -9.98
N ARG A 243 1.23 36.99 -9.55
CA ARG A 243 0.62 37.99 -10.45
C ARG A 243 1.03 39.41 -10.08
N ASP A 244 1.55 40.12 -11.07
CA ASP A 244 1.82 41.57 -10.98
C ASP A 244 0.49 42.34 -10.75
N PRO A 245 0.49 43.56 -10.16
CA PRO A 245 -0.72 44.39 -9.96
C PRO A 245 -1.62 44.63 -11.19
N LEU A 246 -1.17 44.31 -12.40
CA LEU A 246 -2.00 44.26 -13.62
C LEU A 246 -2.60 42.88 -13.94
N GLY A 247 -2.52 41.91 -13.01
CA GLY A 247 -3.12 40.58 -13.14
C GLY A 247 -2.40 39.60 -14.09
N ARG A 248 -1.18 39.90 -14.52
CA ARG A 248 -0.38 39.02 -15.40
C ARG A 248 0.53 38.10 -14.59
N PRO A 249 0.63 36.79 -14.91
CA PRO A 249 1.56 35.88 -14.25
C PRO A 249 3.02 36.26 -14.54
N ARG A 250 3.90 36.26 -13.54
CA ARG A 250 5.35 36.44 -13.72
C ARG A 250 5.98 35.12 -14.16
N ALA A 251 6.72 35.16 -15.25
CA ALA A 251 7.52 34.03 -15.72
C ALA A 251 8.83 33.98 -14.93
N SER A 252 8.87 33.21 -13.85
CA SER A 252 10.10 32.95 -13.12
C SER A 252 10.20 31.49 -12.68
N GLN A 253 10.30 30.59 -13.66
CA GLN A 253 11.12 29.36 -13.64
C GLN A 253 11.14 28.76 -15.05
N GLY A 254 12.16 27.95 -15.35
CA GLY A 254 12.49 27.41 -16.68
C GLY A 254 11.43 26.49 -17.29
N PRO A 255 11.77 25.69 -18.33
CA PRO A 255 10.79 24.92 -19.10
C PRO A 255 9.86 24.10 -18.20
N ASP A 256 8.57 24.36 -18.32
CA ASP A 256 7.48 23.65 -17.65
C ASP A 256 7.41 22.21 -18.16
N PHE A 257 7.88 21.26 -17.35
CA PHE A 257 7.54 19.85 -17.52
C PHE A 257 6.27 19.61 -16.73
N GLY A 258 5.15 19.91 -17.37
CA GLY A 258 3.83 19.92 -16.76
C GLY A 258 3.49 18.60 -16.05
N ASP A 259 3.36 18.68 -14.74
CA ASP A 259 2.78 17.61 -13.91
C ASP A 259 1.24 17.68 -13.88
N SER A 260 0.65 18.35 -14.86
CA SER A 260 -0.78 18.30 -15.16
C SER A 260 -1.12 17.15 -16.11
N VAL A 261 -0.51 15.97 -15.92
CA VAL A 261 -0.95 14.77 -16.64
C VAL A 261 -2.13 14.17 -15.89
N LYS A 262 -3.31 14.69 -16.19
CA LYS A 262 -4.59 14.02 -15.95
C LYS A 262 -4.49 12.62 -16.56
N VAL A 263 -4.56 11.57 -15.73
CA VAL A 263 -4.72 10.19 -16.23
C VAL A 263 -6.05 10.15 -17.00
N PRO A 264 -6.07 9.95 -18.32
CA PRO A 264 -7.30 10.07 -19.08
C PRO A 264 -8.17 8.81 -19.04
N ASP A 265 -9.49 8.99 -19.18
CA ASP A 265 -10.53 7.95 -19.16
C ASP A 265 -10.36 6.88 -20.25
N GLU A 266 -11.14 5.79 -20.15
CA GLU A 266 -11.11 4.54 -20.95
C GLU A 266 -10.99 4.71 -22.49
N ILE A 267 -11.30 5.89 -23.04
CA ILE A 267 -11.15 6.23 -24.46
C ILE A 267 -9.66 6.33 -24.88
N ASP A 268 -8.76 6.78 -24.00
CA ASP A 268 -7.35 6.97 -24.34
C ASP A 268 -6.53 5.66 -24.36
N VAL A 269 -7.00 4.61 -23.68
CA VAL A 269 -6.42 3.26 -23.80
C VAL A 269 -6.63 2.69 -25.20
N GLN A 270 -7.76 2.98 -25.84
CA GLN A 270 -8.04 2.55 -27.21
C GLN A 270 -7.13 3.26 -28.23
N ARG A 271 -6.90 4.56 -28.03
CA ARG A 271 -5.95 5.35 -28.86
C ARG A 271 -4.51 4.89 -28.66
N ALA A 272 -4.10 4.58 -27.43
CA ALA A 272 -2.78 4.02 -27.14
C ALA A 272 -2.54 2.68 -27.83
N ARG A 273 -3.56 1.81 -27.93
CA ARG A 273 -3.48 0.56 -28.71
C ARG A 273 -3.29 0.81 -30.20
N GLN A 274 -4.02 1.75 -30.79
CA GLN A 274 -3.85 2.12 -32.21
C GLN A 274 -2.45 2.67 -32.51
N ILE A 275 -1.90 3.48 -31.59
CA ILE A 275 -0.54 4.02 -31.72
C ILE A 275 0.50 2.90 -31.60
N LEU A 276 0.37 1.99 -30.63
CA LEU A 276 1.27 0.85 -30.49
C LEU A 276 1.22 -0.11 -31.68
N GLU A 277 0.05 -0.32 -32.27
CA GLU A 277 -0.13 -1.17 -33.45
C GLU A 277 0.47 -0.51 -34.71
N ALA A 278 0.32 0.80 -34.87
CA ALA A 278 0.99 1.57 -35.92
C ALA A 278 2.52 1.54 -35.78
N ILE A 279 3.04 1.66 -34.56
CA ILE A 279 4.47 1.54 -34.26
C ILE A 279 4.97 0.13 -34.56
N ARG A 280 4.25 -0.92 -34.13
CA ARG A 280 4.62 -2.32 -34.38
C ARG A 280 4.60 -2.66 -35.87
N LYS A 281 3.63 -2.14 -36.63
CA LYS A 281 3.58 -2.28 -38.09
C LYS A 281 4.74 -1.57 -38.79
N ARG A 282 5.16 -0.41 -38.27
CA ARG A 282 6.27 0.36 -38.83
C ARG A 282 7.64 -0.24 -38.46
N LEU A 283 7.80 -0.76 -37.24
CA LEU A 283 9.00 -1.48 -36.79
C LEU A 283 9.12 -2.86 -37.45
N GLY A 284 8.01 -3.58 -37.65
CA GLY A 284 7.99 -4.84 -38.40
C GLY A 284 8.37 -4.66 -39.88
N ASN A 285 8.17 -3.46 -40.44
CA ASN A 285 8.59 -3.10 -41.80
C ASN A 285 9.97 -2.41 -41.85
N ALA A 286 10.59 -2.09 -40.71
CA ALA A 286 11.82 -1.29 -40.68
C ALA A 286 13.11 -2.10 -40.83
N LEU A 287 13.05 -3.44 -40.80
CA LEU A 287 14.23 -4.29 -41.00
C LEU A 287 13.84 -5.56 -41.79
N SER A 288 13.41 -5.39 -43.03
CA SER A 288 13.50 -6.49 -43.99
C SER A 288 14.98 -6.64 -44.37
N PRO A 289 15.62 -7.80 -44.14
CA PRO A 289 17.06 -8.02 -44.34
C PRO A 289 17.58 -7.59 -45.72
N ASP A 290 16.71 -7.60 -46.74
CA ASP A 290 17.06 -7.27 -48.12
C ASP A 290 17.40 -5.79 -48.33
N ILE A 291 16.74 -4.86 -47.62
CA ILE A 291 17.04 -3.43 -47.75
C ILE A 291 18.36 -3.09 -47.07
N GLU A 292 18.63 -3.66 -45.90
CA GLU A 292 19.89 -3.47 -45.18
C GLU A 292 21.07 -4.03 -46.00
N ARG A 293 20.89 -5.19 -46.67
CA ARG A 293 21.87 -5.73 -47.62
C ARG A 293 22.15 -4.78 -48.78
N SER A 294 21.11 -4.23 -49.41
CA SER A 294 21.25 -3.31 -50.54
C SER A 294 21.87 -1.96 -50.17
N TYR A 295 21.81 -1.56 -48.89
CA TYR A 295 22.47 -0.37 -48.37
C TYR A 295 23.96 -0.65 -48.11
N LEU A 296 24.28 -1.82 -47.54
CA LEU A 296 25.66 -2.25 -47.31
C LEU A 296 26.42 -2.52 -48.61
N GLU A 297 25.78 -3.10 -49.63
CA GLU A 297 26.38 -3.32 -50.95
C GLU A 297 26.72 -1.98 -51.65
N ARG A 298 25.81 -1.00 -51.59
CA ARG A 298 26.08 0.35 -52.13
C ARG A 298 27.23 1.06 -51.41
N LEU A 299 27.37 0.83 -50.10
CA LEU A 299 28.45 1.41 -49.32
C LEU A 299 29.82 0.77 -49.66
N LEU A 300 29.81 -0.49 -50.08
CA LEU A 300 31.00 -1.24 -50.49
C LEU A 300 31.45 -0.93 -51.92
N GLU A 301 30.53 -0.63 -52.84
CA GLU A 301 30.86 -0.19 -54.21
C GLU A 301 31.43 1.25 -54.28
N LEU A 302 31.30 2.03 -53.21
CA LEU A 302 31.85 3.40 -53.10
C LEU A 302 33.29 3.44 -52.55
N LYS A 303 33.98 2.30 -52.47
CA LYS A 303 35.42 2.18 -52.16
C LYS A 303 36.20 1.64 -53.35
#